data_AF-A0A2D6QUX5-F1
#
_entry.id   AF-A0A2D6QUX5-F1
#
_cell.length_a   1.000
_cell.length_b   1.000
_cell.length_c   1.000
_cell.angle_alpha   90.00
_cell.angle_beta   90.00
_cell.angle_gamma   90.00
#
_symmetry.space_group_name_H-M   'P 1'
#
loop_
_entity.id
_entity.type
_entity.pdbx_description
1 polymer ?
#
loop_
_entity_poly.entity_id
_entity_poly.type
_entity_poly.pdbx_seq_one_letter_code
_entity_poly.pdbx_strand_id
1 'polypeptide(L)'
;MSPILVRPVREQFEHDRVIRLLLARWRRRFEVGVNLAGEPAAPLRFGTRLLFPDLVLTTNDRARRLHGVIEVETNVSINHLEAMAQWVPFARVRAPFHLYVPLGAVEGTRRLCDEKRITVDEIWSYHTVGSQVRFALAHRAPARKGKARKASKAKPALRAKHARKKTAETSVKSGRAAASRKKTAKPKTKAKKAAVARKTKSKTTRAAGSRKTAGRAKTRATTTSRRSTARKAPTKRSSRR
;
A
#
# COMPACT_ATOMS: atom_id res chain seq x y z
N MET A 1 4.41 5.24 -10.30
CA MET A 1 4.29 4.49 -11.56
C MET A 1 5.66 3.94 -11.87
N SER A 2 5.89 2.70 -11.45
CA SER A 2 7.18 1.99 -11.46
C SER A 2 7.19 0.91 -12.55
N PRO A 3 8.36 0.44 -13.03
CA PRO A 3 8.49 -0.15 -14.36
C PRO A 3 8.29 -1.68 -14.39
N ILE A 4 7.04 -2.09 -14.53
CA ILE A 4 6.62 -3.14 -15.46
C ILE A 4 5.60 -2.50 -16.40
N LEU A 5 5.90 -2.47 -17.70
CA LEU A 5 5.12 -1.71 -18.69
C LEU A 5 3.67 -2.21 -18.82
N VAL A 6 3.40 -3.51 -18.57
CA VAL A 6 2.08 -4.10 -18.33
C VAL A 6 2.30 -5.41 -17.58
N ARG A 7 1.83 -5.55 -16.32
CA ARG A 7 1.75 -6.87 -15.67
C ARG A 7 0.59 -7.64 -16.30
N PRO A 8 0.72 -8.93 -16.63
CA PRO A 8 -0.43 -9.67 -17.12
C PRO A 8 -1.53 -9.71 -16.04
N VAL A 9 -2.77 -9.73 -16.50
CA VAL A 9 -3.95 -9.47 -15.68
C VAL A 9 -4.06 -10.44 -14.51
N ARG A 10 -3.69 -11.70 -14.73
CA ARG A 10 -3.71 -12.75 -13.69
C ARG A 10 -2.78 -12.40 -12.53
N GLU A 11 -1.56 -11.97 -12.82
CA GLU A 11 -0.54 -11.62 -11.85
C GLU A 11 -0.94 -10.36 -11.09
N GLN A 12 -1.59 -9.40 -11.76
CA GLN A 12 -2.16 -8.23 -11.08
C GLN A 12 -3.27 -8.63 -10.10
N PHE A 13 -4.15 -9.57 -10.47
CA PHE A 13 -5.19 -10.07 -9.55
C PHE A 13 -4.60 -10.80 -8.35
N GLU A 14 -3.55 -11.60 -8.55
CA GLU A 14 -2.86 -12.28 -7.46
C GLU A 14 -2.20 -11.28 -6.50
N HIS A 15 -1.48 -10.30 -7.05
CA HIS A 15 -0.88 -9.20 -6.33
C HIS A 15 -1.90 -8.44 -5.47
N ASP A 16 -2.98 -7.97 -6.10
CA ASP A 16 -4.02 -7.19 -5.41
C ASP A 16 -4.75 -8.03 -4.35
N ARG A 17 -4.93 -9.33 -4.59
CA ARG A 17 -5.50 -10.26 -3.59
C ARG A 17 -4.61 -10.36 -2.36
N VAL A 18 -3.30 -10.51 -2.54
CA VAL A 18 -2.34 -10.57 -1.43
C VAL A 18 -2.36 -9.26 -0.64
N ILE A 19 -2.34 -8.11 -1.32
CA ILE A 19 -2.39 -6.79 -0.66
C ILE A 19 -3.66 -6.64 0.19
N ARG A 20 -4.84 -7.01 -0.34
CA ARG A 20 -6.11 -6.94 0.42
C ARG A 20 -6.07 -7.79 1.69
N LEU A 21 -5.45 -8.97 1.64
CA LEU A 21 -5.29 -9.84 2.80
C LEU A 21 -4.31 -9.26 3.83
N LEU A 22 -3.22 -8.66 3.36
CA LEU A 22 -2.26 -7.97 4.23
C LEU A 22 -2.89 -6.75 4.89
N LEU A 23 -3.67 -5.95 4.15
CA LEU A 23 -4.46 -4.85 4.71
C LEU A 23 -5.35 -5.34 5.84
N ALA A 24 -6.12 -6.41 5.62
CA ALA A 24 -7.01 -6.98 6.63
C ALA A 24 -6.27 -7.49 7.87
N ARG A 25 -5.04 -8.01 7.70
CA ARG A 25 -4.17 -8.47 8.79
C ARG A 25 -3.59 -7.30 9.59
N TRP A 26 -3.06 -6.28 8.93
CA TRP A 26 -2.31 -5.19 9.59
C TRP A 26 -3.20 -4.08 10.14
N ARG A 27 -4.39 -3.85 9.57
CA ARG A 27 -5.37 -2.86 10.09
C ARG A 27 -5.82 -3.10 11.53
N ARG A 28 -5.62 -4.33 12.04
CA ARG A 28 -5.92 -4.67 13.44
C ARG A 28 -4.93 -4.06 14.43
N ARG A 29 -3.75 -3.62 13.96
CA ARG A 29 -2.63 -3.17 14.79
C ARG A 29 -2.14 -1.76 14.42
N PHE A 30 -2.30 -1.37 13.16
CA PHE A 30 -1.76 -0.14 12.59
C PHE A 30 -2.81 0.58 11.76
N GLU A 31 -2.60 1.87 11.58
CA GLU A 31 -3.20 2.59 10.47
C GLU A 31 -2.43 2.20 9.19
N VAL A 32 -3.16 1.85 8.12
CA VAL A 32 -2.58 1.25 6.91
C VAL A 32 -2.97 2.09 5.70
N GLY A 33 -1.99 2.71 5.07
CA GLY A 33 -2.13 3.28 3.74
C GLY A 33 -1.85 2.22 2.69
N VAL A 34 -2.63 2.20 1.61
CA VAL A 34 -2.51 1.20 0.53
C VAL A 34 -2.48 1.90 -0.82
N ASN A 35 -1.60 1.48 -1.71
CA ASN A 35 -1.48 2.00 -3.07
C ASN A 35 -2.04 1.00 -4.09
N LEU A 36 -3.35 0.71 -3.98
CA LEU A 36 -4.10 -0.11 -4.93
C LEU A 36 -4.90 0.75 -5.90
N ALA A 37 -5.22 0.19 -7.07
CA ALA A 37 -6.14 0.83 -8.00
C ALA A 37 -7.52 1.03 -7.35
N GLY A 38 -8.04 2.26 -7.39
CA GLY A 38 -9.33 2.63 -6.83
C GLY A 38 -9.32 3.11 -5.37
N GLU A 39 -8.20 3.02 -4.67
CA GLU A 39 -8.02 3.57 -3.33
C GLU A 39 -7.29 4.93 -3.36
N PRO A 40 -7.51 5.83 -2.39
CA PRO A 40 -6.70 7.04 -2.27
C PRO A 40 -5.23 6.70 -2.08
N ALA A 41 -4.35 7.28 -2.91
CA ALA A 41 -2.93 7.03 -2.83
C ALA A 41 -2.35 7.44 -1.46
N ALA A 42 -1.53 6.58 -0.88
CA ALA A 42 -0.80 6.79 0.36
C ALA A 42 0.71 6.88 0.07
N PRO A 43 1.20 8.01 -0.46
CA PRO A 43 2.62 8.17 -0.74
C PRO A 43 3.43 8.32 0.54
N LEU A 44 4.63 7.76 0.53
CA LEU A 44 5.66 7.99 1.52
C LEU A 44 6.63 9.06 1.02
N ARG A 45 6.81 10.14 1.78
CA ARG A 45 7.80 11.17 1.44
C ARG A 45 9.21 10.74 1.87
N PHE A 46 10.14 10.70 0.91
CA PHE A 46 11.54 10.39 1.13
C PHE A 46 12.42 11.47 0.48
N GLY A 47 12.94 12.38 1.29
CA GLY A 47 13.61 13.58 0.79
C GLY A 47 12.65 14.40 -0.08
N THR A 48 13.07 14.68 -1.32
CA THR A 48 12.25 15.38 -2.33
C THR A 48 11.36 14.45 -3.15
N ARG A 49 11.48 13.12 -2.98
CA ARG A 49 10.74 12.13 -3.77
C ARG A 49 9.54 11.60 -3.00
N LEU A 50 8.49 11.26 -3.75
CA LEU A 50 7.37 10.47 -3.25
C LEU A 50 7.57 9.02 -3.67
N LEU A 51 7.44 8.12 -2.71
CA LEU A 51 7.53 6.68 -2.85
C LEU A 51 6.14 6.09 -2.69
N PHE A 52 5.81 5.07 -3.46
CA PHE A 52 4.49 4.46 -3.48
C PHE A 52 4.60 2.95 -3.24
N PRO A 53 5.01 2.52 -2.03
CA PRO A 53 5.02 1.10 -1.68
C PRO A 53 3.59 0.57 -1.56
N ASP A 54 3.39 -0.73 -1.70
CA ASP A 54 2.03 -1.30 -1.67
C ASP A 54 1.28 -1.02 -0.36
N LEU A 55 1.96 -1.17 0.80
CA LEU A 55 1.42 -0.78 2.09
C LEU A 55 2.40 0.08 2.90
N VAL A 56 1.84 1.12 3.51
CA VAL A 56 2.51 1.97 4.50
C VAL A 56 1.85 1.73 5.86
N LEU A 57 2.62 1.24 6.83
CA LEU A 57 2.14 1.03 8.18
C LEU A 57 2.49 2.23 9.05
N THR A 58 1.50 2.88 9.65
CA THR A 58 1.67 3.94 10.64
C THR A 58 1.11 3.54 12.00
N THR A 59 1.73 4.02 13.07
CA THR A 59 1.21 3.81 14.42
C THR A 59 -0.14 4.49 14.58
N ASN A 60 -1.05 3.86 15.32
CA ASN A 60 -2.38 4.40 15.62
C ASN A 60 -2.36 5.42 16.78
N ASP A 61 -1.21 6.05 17.03
CA ASP A 61 -1.06 7.08 18.04
C ASP A 61 -1.18 8.48 17.40
N ARG A 62 -1.30 9.51 18.22
CA ARG A 62 -1.42 10.91 17.73
C ARG A 62 -0.22 11.34 16.87
N ALA A 63 0.93 10.70 17.04
CA ALA A 63 2.15 11.01 16.33
C ALA A 63 2.24 10.38 14.93
N ARG A 64 1.36 9.42 14.59
CA ARG A 64 1.27 8.74 13.28
C ARG A 64 2.63 8.39 12.68
N ARG A 65 3.48 7.78 13.50
CA ARG A 65 4.86 7.47 13.12
C ARG A 65 4.88 6.31 12.14
N LEU A 66 5.76 6.40 11.14
CA LEU A 66 5.99 5.30 10.21
C LEU A 66 6.53 4.08 10.96
N HIS A 67 5.74 3.00 10.96
CA HIS A 67 6.05 1.74 11.61
C HIS A 67 6.75 0.75 10.66
N GLY A 68 6.40 0.77 9.37
CA GLY A 68 6.97 -0.15 8.39
C GLY A 68 6.49 0.14 6.98
N VAL A 69 7.23 -0.39 6.01
CA VAL A 69 6.90 -0.36 4.59
C VAL A 69 6.83 -1.79 4.09
N ILE A 70 5.81 -2.12 3.32
CA ILE A 70 5.61 -3.45 2.75
C ILE A 70 5.49 -3.34 1.24
N GLU A 71 6.21 -4.20 0.54
CA GLU A 71 6.05 -4.42 -0.90
C GLU A 71 5.67 -5.89 -1.16
N VAL A 72 4.78 -6.10 -2.12
CA VAL A 72 4.29 -7.41 -2.56
C VAL A 72 4.77 -7.66 -3.98
N GLU A 73 5.44 -8.79 -4.15
CA GLU A 73 6.02 -9.17 -5.42
C GLU A 73 5.33 -10.41 -5.98
N THR A 74 5.34 -10.55 -7.29
CA THR A 74 4.89 -11.72 -8.06
C THR A 74 6.09 -12.39 -8.73
N ASN A 75 5.91 -13.59 -9.29
CA ASN A 75 7.01 -14.28 -9.98
C ASN A 75 7.62 -13.44 -11.11
N VAL A 76 6.83 -12.59 -11.76
CA VAL A 76 7.27 -11.74 -12.88
C VAL A 76 7.96 -10.46 -12.40
N SER A 77 7.58 -9.94 -11.23
CA SER A 77 8.13 -8.68 -10.71
C SER A 77 9.41 -8.85 -9.88
N ILE A 78 9.78 -10.08 -9.54
CA ILE A 78 11.08 -10.38 -8.93
C ILE A 78 12.16 -10.34 -10.01
N ASN A 79 12.70 -9.15 -10.25
CA ASN A 79 13.75 -8.92 -11.23
C ASN A 79 14.68 -7.77 -10.83
N HIS A 80 15.77 -7.62 -11.58
CA HIS A 80 16.81 -6.64 -11.32
C HIS A 80 16.34 -5.19 -11.43
N LEU A 81 15.45 -4.90 -12.39
CA LEU A 81 14.96 -3.53 -12.62
C LEU A 81 14.07 -3.08 -11.47
N GLU A 82 13.15 -3.93 -11.03
CA GLU A 82 12.25 -3.64 -9.91
C GLU A 82 13.01 -3.51 -8.59
N ALA A 83 14.00 -4.38 -8.37
CA ALA A 83 14.89 -4.29 -7.22
C ALA A 83 15.61 -2.92 -7.16
N MET A 84 16.08 -2.40 -8.30
CA MET A 84 16.76 -1.09 -8.37
C MET A 84 15.81 0.09 -8.31
N ALA A 85 14.66 0.00 -8.99
CA ALA A 85 13.70 1.08 -9.09
C ALA A 85 12.90 1.28 -7.79
N GLN A 86 12.56 0.19 -7.10
CA GLN A 86 11.62 0.21 -5.97
C GLN A 86 12.28 -0.19 -4.65
N TRP A 87 12.90 -1.37 -4.60
CA TRP A 87 13.37 -1.92 -3.34
C TRP A 87 14.54 -1.14 -2.75
N VAL A 88 15.47 -0.66 -3.58
CA VAL A 88 16.60 0.18 -3.13
C VAL A 88 16.10 1.46 -2.43
N PRO A 89 15.20 2.26 -3.03
CA PRO A 89 14.59 3.38 -2.33
C PRO A 89 13.90 3.00 -1.02
N PHE A 90 13.11 1.91 -0.99
CA PHE A 90 12.38 1.49 0.21
C PHE A 90 13.32 1.03 1.34
N ALA A 91 14.38 0.31 1.02
CA ALA A 91 15.37 -0.16 1.99
C ALA A 91 16.08 0.99 2.74
N ARG A 92 16.16 2.17 2.12
CA ARG A 92 16.77 3.40 2.68
C ARG A 92 15.82 4.18 3.59
N VAL A 93 14.53 3.86 3.58
CA VAL A 93 13.56 4.46 4.49
C VAL A 93 13.92 4.11 5.94
N ARG A 94 13.74 5.07 6.86
CA ARG A 94 14.00 4.92 8.30
C ARG A 94 12.90 4.12 9.02
N ALA A 95 12.41 3.07 8.39
CA ALA A 95 11.47 2.10 8.94
C ALA A 95 11.87 0.68 8.50
N PRO A 96 11.37 -0.36 9.18
CA PRO A 96 11.42 -1.73 8.70
C PRO A 96 10.84 -1.86 7.29
N PHE A 97 11.57 -2.55 6.41
CA PHE A 97 11.13 -2.87 5.07
C PHE A 97 10.86 -4.37 4.95
N HIS A 98 9.63 -4.76 4.62
CA HIS A 98 9.22 -6.15 4.48
C HIS A 98 8.84 -6.46 3.03
N LEU A 99 9.39 -7.54 2.48
CA LEU A 99 9.04 -8.07 1.17
C LEU A 99 8.13 -9.28 1.31
N TYR A 100 7.03 -9.33 0.56
CA TYR A 100 6.18 -10.50 0.42
C TYR A 100 6.35 -11.07 -0.98
N VAL A 101 6.84 -12.31 -1.08
CA VAL A 101 7.20 -12.95 -2.35
C VAL A 101 6.54 -14.32 -2.49
N PRO A 102 6.33 -14.84 -3.71
CA PRO A 102 5.86 -16.22 -3.88
C PRO A 102 6.84 -17.21 -3.26
N LEU A 103 6.32 -18.32 -2.72
CA LEU A 103 7.12 -19.35 -2.04
C LEU A 103 8.31 -19.86 -2.88
N GLY A 104 8.11 -20.06 -4.19
CA GLY A 104 9.17 -20.54 -5.09
C GLY A 104 10.27 -19.53 -5.39
N ALA A 105 10.10 -18.25 -5.02
CA ALA A 105 11.01 -17.16 -5.38
C ALA A 105 11.84 -16.64 -4.19
N VAL A 106 11.63 -17.18 -2.98
CA VAL A 106 12.30 -16.74 -1.74
C VAL A 106 13.82 -16.69 -1.88
N GLU A 107 14.43 -17.78 -2.32
CA GLU A 107 15.90 -17.86 -2.45
C GLU A 107 16.43 -16.92 -3.55
N GLY A 108 15.69 -16.79 -4.66
CA GLY A 108 16.01 -15.86 -5.73
C GLY A 108 15.96 -14.40 -5.26
N THR A 109 14.91 -14.02 -4.52
CA THR A 109 14.79 -12.70 -3.90
C THR A 109 15.93 -12.44 -2.94
N ARG A 110 16.26 -13.40 -2.05
CA ARG A 110 17.34 -13.24 -1.09
C ARG A 110 18.69 -13.01 -1.79
N ARG A 111 19.02 -13.85 -2.77
CA ARG A 111 20.24 -13.71 -3.58
C ARG A 111 20.29 -12.36 -4.28
N LEU A 112 19.17 -11.91 -4.85
CA LEU A 112 19.07 -10.61 -5.52
C LEU A 112 19.27 -9.45 -4.53
N CYS A 113 18.70 -9.53 -3.33
CA CYS A 113 18.94 -8.55 -2.28
C CYS A 113 20.41 -8.51 -1.87
N ASP A 114 21.06 -9.66 -1.72
CA ASP A 114 22.48 -9.75 -1.35
C ASP A 114 23.37 -9.15 -2.45
N GLU A 115 23.16 -9.54 -3.72
CA GLU A 115 23.91 -9.04 -4.88
C GLU A 115 23.84 -7.52 -4.99
N LYS A 116 22.64 -6.97 -4.77
CA LYS A 116 22.35 -5.54 -4.90
C LYS A 116 22.51 -4.76 -3.60
N ARG A 117 22.94 -5.43 -2.52
CA ARG A 117 23.12 -4.85 -1.18
C ARG A 117 21.85 -4.16 -0.67
N ILE A 118 20.69 -4.71 -1.00
CA ILE A 118 19.38 -4.22 -0.59
C ILE A 118 19.10 -4.73 0.81
N THR A 119 18.86 -3.81 1.72
CA THR A 119 18.69 -4.17 3.11
C THR A 119 17.22 -4.32 3.46
N VAL A 120 16.76 -5.56 3.46
CA VAL A 120 15.39 -5.97 3.81
C VAL A 120 15.36 -6.43 5.26
N ASP A 121 14.35 -6.02 6.02
CA ASP A 121 14.21 -6.41 7.43
C ASP A 121 13.54 -7.79 7.55
N GLU A 122 12.54 -8.09 6.72
CA GLU A 122 11.88 -9.40 6.66
C GLU A 122 11.50 -9.78 5.21
N ILE A 123 11.69 -11.04 4.85
CA ILE A 123 11.12 -11.64 3.64
C ILE A 123 10.08 -12.67 4.09
N TRP A 124 8.85 -12.44 3.67
CA TRP A 124 7.72 -13.34 3.86
C TRP A 124 7.42 -14.04 2.55
N SER A 125 7.22 -15.35 2.63
CA SER A 125 6.66 -16.11 1.52
C SER A 125 5.14 -16.11 1.59
N TYR A 126 4.50 -16.08 0.44
CA TYR A 126 3.10 -16.42 0.30
C TYR A 126 2.93 -17.57 -0.68
N HIS A 127 1.92 -18.41 -0.42
CA HIS A 127 1.48 -19.42 -1.37
C HIS A 127 -0.04 -19.55 -1.30
N THR A 128 -0.63 -19.87 -2.44
CA THR A 128 -2.07 -20.06 -2.59
C THR A 128 -2.36 -21.56 -2.52
N VAL A 129 -3.21 -21.97 -1.58
CA VAL A 129 -3.72 -23.34 -1.47
C VAL A 129 -5.23 -23.26 -1.66
N GLY A 130 -5.69 -23.59 -2.87
CA GLY A 130 -7.08 -23.36 -3.28
C GLY A 130 -7.47 -21.88 -3.11
N SER A 131 -8.47 -21.61 -2.27
CA SER A 131 -8.98 -20.26 -2.00
C SER A 131 -8.26 -19.53 -0.85
N GLN A 132 -7.31 -20.17 -0.17
CA GLN A 132 -6.59 -19.56 0.94
C GLN A 132 -5.20 -19.10 0.53
N VAL A 133 -4.78 -17.95 1.05
CA VAL A 133 -3.38 -17.49 0.98
C VAL A 133 -2.76 -17.65 2.35
N ARG A 134 -1.61 -18.32 2.40
CA ARG A 134 -0.86 -18.54 3.64
C ARG A 134 0.44 -17.75 3.57
N PHE A 135 0.80 -17.13 4.69
CA PHE A 135 2.02 -16.35 4.84
C PHE A 135 2.98 -17.06 5.80
N ALA A 136 4.23 -17.21 5.41
CA ALA A 136 5.28 -17.78 6.25
C ALA A 136 6.54 -16.91 6.21
N LEU A 137 7.09 -16.59 7.38
CA LEU A 137 8.34 -15.84 7.47
C LEU A 137 9.49 -16.73 6.96
N ALA A 138 10.17 -16.30 5.91
CA ALA A 138 11.25 -17.05 5.30
C ALA A 138 12.63 -16.51 5.70
N HIS A 139 12.76 -15.19 5.83
CA HIS A 139 13.99 -14.55 6.27
C HIS A 139 13.67 -13.39 7.19
N ARG A 140 14.49 -13.22 8.23
CA ARG A 140 14.49 -12.03 9.09
C ARG A 140 15.93 -11.58 9.28
N ALA A 141 16.20 -10.32 8.92
CA ALA A 141 17.51 -9.74 9.14
C ALA A 141 17.74 -9.51 10.65
N PRO A 142 19.01 -9.56 11.10
CA PRO A 142 19.34 -9.21 12.47
C PRO A 142 18.90 -7.78 12.78
N ALA A 143 18.39 -7.57 14.00
CA ALA A 143 17.80 -6.29 14.39
C ALA A 143 18.81 -5.14 14.21
N ARG A 144 18.48 -4.20 13.34
CA ARG A 144 19.29 -3.01 13.08
C ARG A 144 19.35 -2.14 14.33
N LYS A 145 20.54 -2.02 14.92
CA LYS A 145 20.80 -1.04 15.99
C LYS A 145 20.54 0.36 15.42
N GLY A 146 19.45 1.01 15.85
CA GLY A 146 19.10 2.38 15.46
C GLY A 146 17.81 2.57 14.65
N LYS A 147 17.22 1.52 14.04
CA LYS A 147 15.85 1.61 13.50
C LYS A 147 14.87 1.28 14.64
N ALA A 148 13.98 2.20 14.97
CA ALA A 148 13.26 2.24 16.24
C ALA A 148 12.38 1.00 16.53
N ARG A 149 12.96 -0.05 17.14
CA ARG A 149 12.22 -1.01 17.99
C ARG A 149 11.92 -0.35 19.34
N LYS A 150 11.02 0.64 19.37
CA LYS A 150 10.42 1.17 20.62
C LYS A 150 8.89 1.15 20.52
N ALA A 151 8.32 0.04 20.05
CA ALA A 151 6.86 -0.12 19.97
C ALA A 151 6.33 -1.48 20.47
N SER A 152 7.08 -2.19 21.32
CA SER A 152 6.56 -3.40 21.98
C SER A 152 7.19 -3.65 23.34
N LYS A 153 6.84 -2.81 24.31
CA LYS A 153 6.75 -3.23 25.72
C LYS A 153 5.38 -2.82 26.25
N ALA A 154 4.32 -3.44 25.75
CA ALA A 154 3.08 -3.53 26.50
C ALA A 154 3.31 -4.59 27.58
N LYS A 155 3.64 -4.16 28.81
CA LYS A 155 3.65 -5.03 29.98
C LYS A 155 2.22 -5.53 30.22
N PRO A 156 1.98 -6.83 30.47
CA PRO A 156 0.69 -7.28 30.97
C PRO A 156 0.54 -6.76 32.41
N ALA A 157 -0.37 -5.83 32.63
CA ALA A 157 -0.74 -5.39 33.97
C ALA A 157 -1.43 -6.56 34.69
N LEU A 158 -0.86 -6.90 35.85
CA LEU A 158 -1.34 -7.88 36.80
C LEU A 158 -2.81 -7.61 37.15
N ARG A 159 -3.65 -8.62 36.93
CA ARG A 159 -5.02 -8.70 37.42
C ARG A 159 -4.97 -8.87 38.94
N ALA A 160 -5.05 -7.76 39.69
CA ALA A 160 -5.28 -7.80 41.12
C ALA A 160 -6.71 -8.31 41.38
N LYS A 161 -6.79 -9.48 42.01
CA LYS A 161 -8.03 -10.06 42.54
C LYS A 161 -8.47 -9.23 43.76
N HIS A 162 -9.52 -8.43 43.63
CA HIS A 162 -10.31 -8.01 44.79
C HIS A 162 -11.61 -8.82 44.83
N ALA A 163 -11.58 -9.89 45.62
CA ALA A 163 -12.79 -10.55 46.11
C ALA A 163 -13.43 -9.63 47.16
N ARG A 164 -14.56 -9.01 46.81
CA ARG A 164 -15.39 -8.29 47.77
C ARG A 164 -16.28 -9.29 48.51
N LYS A 165 -16.11 -9.23 49.83
CA LYS A 165 -16.79 -9.94 50.91
C LYS A 165 -18.31 -9.68 50.88
N LYS A 166 -19.10 -10.75 50.97
CA LYS A 166 -20.55 -10.73 51.24
C LYS A 166 -20.78 -10.39 52.71
N THR A 167 -21.65 -9.43 52.99
CA THR A 167 -22.39 -9.23 54.25
C THR A 167 -23.66 -8.46 53.88
N ALA A 168 -24.81 -9.14 53.89
CA ALA A 168 -25.81 -9.14 54.96
C ALA A 168 -26.95 -8.16 54.62
N GLU A 169 -28.04 -8.71 54.09
CA GLU A 169 -29.34 -8.04 53.93
C GLU A 169 -30.07 -8.02 55.27
N THR A 170 -30.48 -6.84 55.69
CA THR A 170 -31.47 -6.63 56.76
C THR A 170 -32.46 -5.57 56.26
N SER A 171 -33.56 -6.08 55.72
CA SER A 171 -34.94 -5.84 56.16
C SER A 171 -35.45 -4.42 56.56
N VAL A 172 -36.59 -4.09 55.95
CA VAL A 172 -37.81 -3.40 56.46
C VAL A 172 -37.97 -1.86 56.37
N LYS A 173 -39.07 -1.47 55.69
CA LYS A 173 -40.04 -0.35 55.93
C LYS A 173 -39.50 1.11 55.89
N SER A 174 -40.23 2.17 55.56
CA SER A 174 -41.62 2.46 55.16
C SER A 174 -41.75 3.98 54.92
N GLY A 175 -42.74 4.42 54.14
CA GLY A 175 -43.26 5.82 54.09
C GLY A 175 -42.99 6.48 52.73
N ARG A 176 -43.97 6.77 51.85
CA ARG A 176 -45.19 7.62 51.95
C ARG A 176 -44.77 9.01 52.46
N ALA A 177 -45.01 10.15 51.80
CA ALA A 177 -46.06 10.57 50.87
C ALA A 177 -45.66 11.87 50.13
N ALA A 178 -46.44 12.21 49.08
CA ALA A 178 -46.94 13.56 48.73
C ALA A 178 -45.92 14.66 48.32
N ALA A 179 -46.19 15.63 47.47
CA ALA A 179 -47.25 15.97 46.51
C ALA A 179 -46.83 17.29 45.82
N SER A 180 -47.59 17.69 44.81
CA SER A 180 -47.74 19.07 44.26
C SER A 180 -46.77 19.45 43.13
N ARG A 181 -47.24 19.56 41.88
CA ARG A 181 -48.01 20.63 41.18
C ARG A 181 -47.05 21.51 40.34
N LYS A 182 -47.17 21.46 39.01
CA LYS A 182 -47.75 22.49 38.11
C LYS A 182 -46.95 23.82 38.17
N LYS A 183 -46.48 24.44 37.08
CA LYS A 183 -47.17 24.80 35.82
C LYS A 183 -46.21 25.67 34.98
N THR A 184 -46.27 25.59 33.64
CA THR A 184 -46.21 26.68 32.60
C THR A 184 -45.06 27.72 32.64
N ALA A 185 -44.46 28.25 31.57
CA ALA A 185 -44.90 28.54 30.21
C ALA A 185 -43.69 28.86 29.29
N LYS A 186 -43.84 28.61 27.98
CA LYS A 186 -43.16 29.26 26.84
C LYS A 186 -43.81 30.66 26.60
N PRO A 187 -43.48 31.45 25.54
CA PRO A 187 -42.23 31.80 24.83
C PRO A 187 -42.16 33.33 24.51
N LYS A 188 -41.36 33.70 23.48
CA LYS A 188 -41.37 34.93 22.61
C LYS A 188 -40.19 35.89 22.86
N THR A 189 -39.56 36.60 21.92
CA THR A 189 -39.60 36.85 20.44
C THR A 189 -38.44 37.86 20.19
N LYS A 190 -37.73 37.93 19.07
CA LYS A 190 -37.99 38.74 17.84
C LYS A 190 -36.67 38.64 17.01
N ALA A 191 -36.62 38.24 15.74
CA ALA A 191 -37.15 38.81 14.49
C ALA A 191 -36.39 40.04 13.95
N LYS A 192 -35.75 39.90 12.77
CA LYS A 192 -35.82 40.76 11.55
C LYS A 192 -34.74 40.29 10.53
N LYS A 193 -35.11 39.85 9.30
CA LYS A 193 -35.31 40.62 8.04
C LYS A 193 -33.99 41.23 7.50
N ALA A 194 -33.60 41.25 6.23
CA ALA A 194 -34.19 41.03 4.91
C ALA A 194 -33.01 40.82 3.91
N ALA A 195 -33.09 39.97 2.88
CA ALA A 195 -33.48 40.25 1.48
C ALA A 195 -32.47 41.02 0.60
N VAL A 196 -32.44 40.58 -0.68
CA VAL A 196 -32.16 41.31 -1.93
C VAL A 196 -30.82 41.07 -2.63
N ALA A 197 -30.98 40.60 -3.87
CA ALA A 197 -30.02 40.32 -4.92
C ALA A 197 -29.36 41.57 -5.53
N ARG A 198 -28.23 41.38 -6.22
CA ARG A 198 -27.93 42.14 -7.44
C ARG A 198 -26.90 41.45 -8.35
N LYS A 199 -27.33 41.22 -9.60
CA LYS A 199 -26.52 41.00 -10.81
C LYS A 199 -25.93 42.33 -11.28
N THR A 200 -24.74 42.27 -11.91
CA THR A 200 -24.33 42.98 -13.16
C THR A 200 -22.91 42.50 -13.51
N LYS A 201 -22.61 41.76 -14.59
CA LYS A 201 -22.59 42.00 -16.06
C LYS A 201 -21.49 42.95 -16.60
N SER A 202 -20.91 42.49 -17.73
CA SER A 202 -20.11 43.18 -18.77
C SER A 202 -18.58 43.18 -18.57
N LYS A 203 -17.70 43.07 -19.58
CA LYS A 203 -17.76 43.22 -21.06
C LYS A 203 -16.41 42.66 -21.62
N THR A 204 -16.36 41.69 -22.54
CA THR A 204 -16.22 41.77 -24.02
C THR A 204 -14.93 42.38 -24.61
N THR A 205 -14.21 41.59 -25.43
CA THR A 205 -13.54 41.90 -26.74
C THR A 205 -12.98 40.56 -27.32
N ARG A 206 -13.43 40.01 -28.47
CA ARG A 206 -12.99 40.19 -29.90
C ARG A 206 -11.45 40.18 -30.04
N ALA A 207 -10.77 39.52 -31.00
CA ALA A 207 -11.07 39.01 -32.34
C ALA A 207 -9.96 37.97 -32.75
N ALA A 208 -10.22 36.94 -33.57
CA ALA A 208 -9.99 36.84 -35.04
C ALA A 208 -8.67 36.13 -35.49
N GLY A 209 -8.79 35.32 -36.56
CA GLY A 209 -7.71 34.83 -37.44
C GLY A 209 -7.42 33.33 -37.34
N SER A 210 -7.99 32.43 -38.15
CA SER A 210 -7.55 31.97 -39.49
C SER A 210 -6.08 31.48 -39.51
N ARG A 211 -5.70 30.27 -39.94
CA ARG A 211 -5.85 29.68 -41.29
C ARG A 211 -5.31 28.22 -41.33
N LYS A 212 -5.89 27.44 -42.26
CA LYS A 212 -5.42 26.26 -43.03
C LYS A 212 -3.91 25.90 -42.90
N THR A 213 -3.51 24.62 -42.88
CA THR A 213 -3.33 23.83 -44.13
C THR A 213 -3.42 22.30 -43.94
N ALA A 214 -4.10 21.67 -44.90
CA ALA A 214 -3.93 20.26 -45.26
C ALA A 214 -2.60 20.08 -46.01
N GLY A 215 -1.88 19.01 -45.70
CA GLY A 215 -0.66 18.59 -46.38
C GLY A 215 -0.69 17.10 -46.67
N ARG A 216 -0.85 16.77 -47.95
CA ARG A 216 -0.97 15.45 -48.56
C ARG A 216 0.43 14.96 -49.02
N ALA A 217 0.60 13.65 -48.96
CA ALA A 217 1.57 12.78 -49.67
C ALA A 217 3.05 12.75 -49.23
N LYS A 218 3.54 11.55 -48.89
CA LYS A 218 4.34 10.73 -49.83
C LYS A 218 4.52 9.29 -49.31
N THR A 219 4.07 8.37 -50.15
CA THR A 219 4.53 6.99 -50.27
C THR A 219 6.06 6.91 -50.41
N ARG A 220 6.69 5.96 -49.72
CA ARG A 220 7.87 5.27 -50.28
C ARG A 220 8.00 3.86 -49.67
N ALA A 221 7.63 2.89 -50.49
CA ALA A 221 8.05 1.51 -50.33
C ALA A 221 9.56 1.39 -50.61
N THR A 222 10.22 0.53 -49.86
CA THR A 222 11.48 -0.10 -50.28
C THR A 222 11.43 -1.56 -49.88
N THR A 223 11.02 -2.37 -50.85
CA THR A 223 11.38 -3.77 -51.03
C THR A 223 12.89 -3.91 -51.17
N THR A 224 13.53 -4.83 -50.45
CA THR A 224 14.35 -5.88 -51.08
C THR A 224 14.67 -7.00 -50.11
N SER A 225 13.99 -8.12 -50.32
CA SER A 225 14.49 -9.45 -49.99
C SER A 225 15.72 -9.72 -50.85
N ARG A 226 16.80 -10.22 -50.25
CA ARG A 226 17.78 -11.05 -50.98
C ARG A 226 18.18 -12.25 -50.12
N ARG A 227 17.54 -13.35 -50.46
CA ARG A 227 17.94 -14.74 -50.29
C ARG A 227 19.19 -14.99 -51.15
N SER A 228 20.24 -15.55 -50.58
CA SER A 228 21.23 -16.33 -51.35
C SER A 228 21.82 -17.45 -50.49
N THR A 229 21.41 -18.66 -50.89
CA THR A 229 22.03 -19.97 -50.77
C THR A 229 23.57 -19.97 -50.82
N ALA A 230 24.22 -20.83 -50.04
CA ALA A 230 24.88 -22.06 -50.53
C ALA A 230 25.88 -22.67 -49.50
N ARG A 231 25.74 -23.99 -49.30
CA ARG A 231 26.78 -25.06 -49.23
C ARG A 231 28.16 -24.67 -48.64
N LYS A 232 28.79 -25.47 -47.77
CA LYS A 232 29.19 -26.88 -47.99
C LYS A 232 29.86 -27.41 -46.70
N ALA A 233 29.60 -28.68 -46.36
CA ALA A 233 30.38 -29.43 -45.37
C ALA A 233 31.84 -29.63 -45.82
N PRO A 234 32.74 -29.98 -44.89
CA PRO A 234 33.47 -31.25 -45.11
C PRO A 234 33.69 -32.10 -43.84
N THR A 235 33.41 -33.40 -44.04
CA THR A 235 34.20 -34.59 -43.68
C THR A 235 34.61 -34.93 -42.23
N LYS A 236 34.10 -36.10 -41.81
CA LYS A 236 34.69 -37.08 -40.88
C LYS A 236 36.15 -37.46 -41.22
N ARG A 237 36.98 -37.64 -40.19
CA ARG A 237 37.99 -38.71 -39.91
C ARG A 237 38.98 -38.14 -38.87
N SER A 238 39.58 -38.84 -37.92
CA SER A 238 39.87 -40.27 -37.77
C SER A 238 40.10 -40.59 -36.28
N SER A 239 39.88 -41.85 -35.96
CA SER A 239 40.10 -42.56 -34.70
C SER A 239 41.49 -42.41 -34.09
N ARG A 240 41.51 -42.26 -32.76
CA ARG A 240 42.61 -42.72 -31.90
C ARG A 240 42.53 -44.25 -31.78
N ARG A 241 43.56 -44.93 -32.26
CA ARG A 241 44.15 -46.12 -31.67
C ARG A 241 45.64 -46.04 -31.93
#